data_AF-A0AA47IRD3-F1
#
_entry.id   AF-A0AA47IRD3-F1
#
_cell.length_a   1.000
_cell.length_b   1.000
_cell.length_c   1.000
_cell.angle_alpha   90.00
_cell.angle_beta   90.00
_cell.angle_gamma   90.00
#
_symmetry.space_group_name_H-M   'P 1'
#
loop_
_entity.id
_entity.type
_entity.pdbx_description
1 polymer ?
#
loop_
_entity_poly.entity_id
_entity_poly.type
_entity_poly.pdbx_seq_one_letter_code
_entity_poly.pdbx_strand_id
1 'polypeptide(L)'
;MGPHRLQPKAEPQSTASTCVPAVTPSAELAGVLEPVLQGLGDGDDGGAQPRVAVLVDGPQSHLSNYLALTLGARELIVCTMQAEWDGQSEAEPVEHSGLIGHARVVPFTNQVDLHQALASHGRFDVLVDVLTHSARMRAMSAHLFIGAVRDGGYYIAIDGTVLGERPDTAELITSASRSLAGLHGGEGTMSGDEQAYGEQVASLTVLDGGVVLRKRGDGFVKLRYAETPPILSARYGESWGRSLETTPARVTPLEVIGVTNNPGLCAKRLPHENRIPETSVLEYRDVCIAPRQVLVKDHLLLPNTFRLATTKRLVNTALKDLNHYYAAPMVGTESAPRLEGIFFYLDIEYNRHFGHFMTEVVPRLYAWELARATHPDIRVITNSKSNHGRPPAYQRILLEAYGIDDDQVEVITSPVKVGTLVCAMPLMQNGRFADPALASTCHRLRDGLLVRSKPNEKPRRRLFISRKPDMWRECLNGSDIEERFARRGFTIIRPEEHSIVEQVRMFYEVDVVAGYIGSALYNIMFARRPIDVIGFINQSYLATNEYLICSALGHRLHLFYGDEVINGRKKDCEGRELGVTNRDYVFNFERDGDQLDELLDSLDEKWGES
;
A
#
# COMPACT_ATOMS: atom_id res chain seq x y z
N MET A 1 76.16 -5.58 -10.04
CA MET A 1 74.78 -5.26 -9.64
C MET A 1 74.79 -4.99 -8.15
N GLY A 2 74.93 -3.72 -7.76
CA GLY A 2 75.17 -3.32 -6.36
C GLY A 2 73.89 -2.78 -5.72
N PRO A 3 73.64 -3.06 -4.42
CA PRO A 3 72.41 -2.68 -3.74
C PRO A 3 72.50 -1.24 -3.21
N HIS A 4 71.46 -0.43 -3.41
CA HIS A 4 71.37 0.90 -2.79
C HIS A 4 70.03 1.12 -2.07
N ARG A 5 70.16 1.09 -0.74
CA ARG A 5 69.61 1.96 0.32
C ARG A 5 68.26 2.67 0.08
N LEU A 6 67.38 2.43 1.05
CA LEU A 6 66.22 3.25 1.45
C LEU A 6 66.60 4.71 1.75
N GLN A 7 65.74 5.64 1.34
CA GLN A 7 65.59 7.00 1.88
C GLN A 7 64.13 7.22 2.34
N PRO A 8 63.87 8.12 3.32
CA PRO A 8 62.61 8.16 4.06
C PRO A 8 61.51 9.02 3.41
N LYS A 9 60.26 8.66 3.70
CA LYS A 9 59.01 9.40 3.40
C LYS A 9 59.06 10.83 3.95
N ALA A 10 58.74 11.80 3.10
CA ALA A 10 58.39 13.16 3.53
C ALA A 10 56.94 13.19 4.06
N GLU A 11 56.75 13.88 5.18
CA GLU A 11 55.43 14.16 5.78
C GLU A 11 54.57 15.04 4.85
N PRO A 12 53.24 14.87 4.81
CA PRO A 12 52.37 15.77 4.07
C PRO A 12 52.28 17.10 4.81
N GLN A 13 52.65 18.18 4.12
CA GLN A 13 52.42 19.54 4.57
C GLN A 13 50.91 19.79 4.73
N SER A 14 50.54 20.27 5.92
CA SER A 14 49.27 20.89 6.25
C SER A 14 48.94 21.99 5.23
N THR A 15 48.03 21.71 4.28
CA THR A 15 47.41 22.74 3.46
C THR A 15 46.30 23.40 4.26
N ALA A 16 46.58 24.65 4.65
CA ALA A 16 45.63 25.54 5.30
C ALA A 16 44.31 25.63 4.52
N SER A 17 43.21 25.61 5.27
CA SER A 17 41.85 25.85 4.82
C SER A 17 41.78 27.16 4.03
N THR A 18 41.67 27.07 2.71
CA THR A 18 41.34 28.21 1.87
C THR A 18 39.87 28.57 2.07
N CYS A 19 39.65 29.68 2.77
CA CYS A 19 38.38 30.38 2.84
C CYS A 19 37.88 30.67 1.41
N VAL A 20 36.77 30.04 1.02
CA VAL A 20 36.09 30.27 -0.25
C VAL A 20 35.42 31.66 -0.22
N PRO A 21 35.53 32.50 -1.28
CA PRO A 21 34.91 33.82 -1.30
C PRO A 21 33.38 33.70 -1.33
N ALA A 22 32.69 34.49 -0.51
CA ALA A 22 31.25 34.64 -0.54
C ALA A 22 30.83 35.36 -1.83
N VAL A 23 30.22 34.65 -2.77
CA VAL A 23 29.46 35.27 -3.86
C VAL A 23 28.16 35.78 -3.24
N THR A 24 27.98 37.10 -3.20
CA THR A 24 26.71 37.72 -2.83
C THR A 24 25.67 37.35 -3.89
N PRO A 25 24.58 36.65 -3.56
CA PRO A 25 23.54 36.35 -4.54
C PRO A 25 22.70 37.58 -4.88
N SER A 26 21.87 37.45 -5.92
CA SER A 26 21.04 38.54 -6.41
C SER A 26 20.08 39.05 -5.33
N ALA A 27 19.72 40.34 -5.42
CA ALA A 27 18.72 40.96 -4.53
C ALA A 27 17.36 40.23 -4.58
N GLU A 28 17.03 39.63 -5.72
CA GLU A 28 15.83 38.82 -5.92
C GLU A 28 15.84 37.57 -5.03
N LEU A 29 16.96 36.84 -4.97
CA LEU A 29 17.07 35.65 -4.12
C LEU A 29 16.94 36.03 -2.63
N ALA A 30 17.56 37.13 -2.21
CA ALA A 30 17.41 37.62 -0.83
C ALA A 30 15.95 38.00 -0.52
N GLY A 31 15.26 38.66 -1.45
CA GLY A 31 13.85 39.03 -1.32
C GLY A 31 12.91 37.82 -1.21
N VAL A 32 13.21 36.71 -1.90
CA VAL A 32 12.42 35.47 -1.78
C VAL A 32 12.54 34.82 -0.40
N LEU A 33 13.69 34.94 0.24
CA LEU A 33 13.96 34.32 1.55
C LEU A 33 13.45 35.17 2.73
N GLU A 34 13.29 36.48 2.55
CA GLU A 34 12.89 37.41 3.62
C GLU A 34 11.58 37.02 4.35
N PRO A 35 10.47 36.68 3.67
CA PRO A 35 9.24 36.25 4.35
C PRO A 35 9.41 34.95 5.15
N VAL A 36 10.32 34.08 4.72
CA VAL A 36 10.63 32.82 5.39
C VAL A 36 11.44 33.09 6.66
N LEU A 37 12.43 33.97 6.60
CA LEU A 37 13.24 34.36 7.77
C LEU A 37 12.39 35.03 8.85
N GLN A 38 11.47 35.92 8.47
CA GLN A 38 10.51 36.52 9.40
C GLN A 38 9.65 35.45 10.06
N GLY A 39 9.07 34.54 9.27
CA GLY A 39 8.19 33.50 9.79
C GLY A 39 8.88 32.41 10.63
N LEU A 40 10.14 32.10 10.35
CA LEU A 40 10.95 31.20 11.18
C LEU A 40 11.33 31.85 12.53
N GLY A 41 11.43 33.18 12.60
CA GLY A 41 11.75 33.93 13.82
C GLY A 41 10.58 34.08 14.79
N ASP A 42 9.33 34.01 14.31
CA ASP A 42 8.11 34.24 15.10
C ASP A 42 7.50 32.96 15.74
N GLY A 43 8.15 31.81 15.61
CA GLY A 43 7.63 30.51 16.09
C GLY A 43 7.84 30.23 17.58
N ASP A 44 6.84 29.62 18.23
CA ASP A 44 6.82 29.19 19.65
C ASP A 44 7.79 28.02 19.97
N ASP A 45 8.55 27.54 18.97
CA ASP A 45 9.46 26.37 19.02
C ASP A 45 10.86 26.69 19.61
N GLY A 46 10.95 27.58 20.59
CA GLY A 46 12.11 27.70 21.48
C GLY A 46 13.49 27.87 20.82
N GLY A 47 13.59 28.45 19.62
CA GLY A 47 14.86 28.78 18.98
C GLY A 47 15.63 27.61 18.33
N ALA A 48 14.97 26.48 18.01
CA ALA A 48 15.62 25.40 17.26
C ALA A 48 15.88 25.80 15.79
N GLN A 49 17.13 25.73 15.35
CA GLN A 49 17.54 25.98 13.95
C GLN A 49 16.85 25.02 12.95
N PRO A 50 16.45 25.50 11.75
CA PRO A 50 15.68 24.71 10.79
C PRO A 50 16.47 23.60 10.10
N ARG A 51 15.80 22.52 9.74
CA ARG A 51 16.27 21.50 8.78
C ARG A 51 15.87 21.91 7.37
N VAL A 52 16.83 21.98 6.47
CA VAL A 52 16.63 22.47 5.11
C VAL A 52 16.93 21.37 4.09
N ALA A 53 16.04 21.20 3.13
CA ALA A 53 16.30 20.45 1.91
C ALA A 53 16.39 21.40 0.73
N VAL A 54 17.31 21.13 -0.19
CA VAL A 54 17.47 21.89 -1.44
C VAL A 54 17.47 20.92 -2.61
N LEU A 55 16.63 21.16 -3.60
CA LEU A 55 16.58 20.42 -4.85
C LEU A 55 17.32 21.23 -5.92
N VAL A 56 18.36 20.67 -6.52
CA VAL A 56 19.23 21.37 -7.49
C VAL A 56 19.54 20.53 -8.72
N ASP A 57 19.77 21.19 -9.86
CA ASP A 57 20.33 20.55 -11.04
C ASP A 57 21.84 20.42 -10.87
N GLY A 58 22.29 19.20 -10.60
CA GLY A 58 23.69 18.90 -10.42
C GLY A 58 24.37 19.57 -9.21
N PRO A 59 25.70 19.47 -9.12
CA PRO A 59 26.50 19.98 -8.00
C PRO A 59 26.50 21.52 -7.90
N GLN A 60 25.59 22.11 -7.12
CA GLN A 60 25.54 23.56 -6.86
C GLN A 60 25.91 23.91 -5.42
N SER A 61 27.16 23.61 -5.02
CA SER A 61 27.64 23.76 -3.63
C SER A 61 27.58 25.20 -3.12
N HIS A 62 27.96 26.18 -3.93
CA HIS A 62 27.91 27.60 -3.54
C HIS A 62 26.50 28.08 -3.21
N LEU A 63 25.52 27.75 -4.06
CA LEU A 63 24.13 28.13 -3.86
C LEU A 63 23.54 27.40 -2.64
N SER A 64 23.80 26.10 -2.54
CA SER A 64 23.34 25.29 -1.40
C SER A 64 23.86 25.82 -0.06
N ASN A 65 25.14 26.20 -0.01
CA ASN A 65 25.74 26.80 1.18
C ASN A 65 25.14 28.17 1.51
N TYR A 66 24.93 29.02 0.50
CA TYR A 66 24.30 30.30 0.71
C TYR A 66 22.90 30.15 1.32
N LEU A 67 22.08 29.27 0.75
CA LEU A 67 20.73 28.99 1.24
C LEU A 67 20.77 28.49 2.69
N ALA A 68 21.67 27.54 2.99
CA ALA A 68 21.82 26.99 4.32
C ALA A 68 22.28 28.03 5.36
N LEU A 69 23.26 28.88 5.04
CA LEU A 69 23.73 29.95 5.93
C LEU A 69 22.64 31.00 6.16
N THR A 70 21.95 31.40 5.09
CA THR A 70 20.91 32.43 5.16
C THR A 70 19.74 31.97 6.00
N LEU A 71 19.29 30.72 5.81
CA LEU A 71 18.20 30.12 6.58
C LEU A 71 18.63 29.67 7.99
N GLY A 72 19.92 29.75 8.33
CA GLY A 72 20.44 29.29 9.63
C GLY A 72 20.27 27.78 9.85
N ALA A 73 20.44 26.99 8.80
CA ALA A 73 20.14 25.56 8.80
C ALA A 73 21.03 24.77 9.78
N ARG A 74 20.43 23.95 10.67
CA ARG A 74 21.19 22.97 11.49
C ARG A 74 21.61 21.75 10.70
N GLU A 75 20.86 21.42 9.66
CA GLU A 75 21.06 20.27 8.80
C GLU A 75 20.63 20.64 7.38
N LEU A 76 21.46 20.26 6.41
CA LEU A 76 21.25 20.52 4.99
C LEU A 76 21.23 19.20 4.22
N ILE A 77 20.15 18.95 3.49
CA ILE A 77 20.06 17.84 2.54
C ILE A 77 19.99 18.42 1.13
N VAL A 78 21.01 18.15 0.32
CA VAL A 78 21.09 18.61 -1.06
C VAL A 78 20.71 17.45 -1.97
N CYS A 79 19.49 17.45 -2.48
CA CYS A 79 19.03 16.50 -3.48
C CYS A 79 19.48 16.99 -4.86
N THR A 80 20.40 16.28 -5.49
CA THR A 80 20.95 16.64 -6.80
C THR A 80 20.36 15.77 -7.89
N MET A 81 19.75 16.40 -8.90
CA MET A 81 19.27 15.68 -10.08
C MET A 81 20.47 15.24 -10.93
N GLN A 82 20.52 13.96 -11.29
CA GLN A 82 21.52 13.41 -12.23
C GLN A 82 20.85 13.11 -13.58
N ALA A 83 21.59 13.32 -14.67
CA ALA A 83 21.17 12.81 -15.98
C ALA A 83 21.10 11.27 -15.93
N GLU A 84 20.17 10.66 -16.69
CA GLU A 84 19.99 9.20 -16.70
C GLU A 84 21.33 8.46 -16.89
N TRP A 85 21.56 7.47 -16.02
CA TRP A 85 22.85 6.81 -15.85
C TRP A 85 23.06 5.71 -16.90
N ASP A 86 24.07 5.87 -17.76
CA ASP A 86 24.53 4.84 -18.71
C ASP A 86 25.36 3.75 -17.99
N GLY A 87 24.75 2.98 -17.09
CA GLY A 87 25.13 1.60 -16.73
C GLY A 87 26.56 1.25 -16.29
N GLN A 88 27.49 2.17 -16.05
CA GLN A 88 28.85 1.86 -15.56
C GLN A 88 29.37 2.93 -14.58
N SER A 89 29.27 2.65 -13.27
CA SER A 89 30.24 3.05 -12.23
C SER A 89 29.63 2.80 -10.85
N GLU A 90 30.12 1.81 -10.10
CA GLU A 90 29.93 1.81 -8.64
C GLU A 90 30.84 2.89 -8.04
N ALA A 91 30.32 4.10 -7.87
CA ALA A 91 31.01 5.14 -7.10
C ALA A 91 30.24 5.42 -5.83
N GLU A 92 30.91 5.28 -4.68
CA GLU A 92 30.43 5.74 -3.39
C GLU A 92 30.07 7.25 -3.45
N PRO A 93 29.14 7.73 -2.60
CA PRO A 93 28.76 9.14 -2.56
C PRO A 93 29.99 10.03 -2.37
N VAL A 94 30.32 10.80 -3.41
CA VAL A 94 31.44 11.73 -3.40
C VAL A 94 31.09 12.88 -2.46
N GLU A 95 31.81 13.00 -1.34
CA GLU A 95 31.83 14.24 -0.55
C GLU A 95 32.18 15.40 -1.49
N HIS A 96 31.19 16.24 -1.81
CA HIS A 96 31.42 17.44 -2.58
C HIS A 96 32.13 18.44 -1.68
N SER A 97 33.47 18.49 -1.82
CA SER A 97 34.47 19.24 -1.02
C SER A 97 34.20 20.73 -0.76
N GLY A 98 33.08 21.27 -1.24
CA GLY A 98 32.66 22.65 -1.06
C GLY A 98 31.46 22.88 -0.14
N LEU A 99 30.75 21.86 0.37
CA LEU A 99 29.56 22.07 1.21
C LEU A 99 29.90 22.34 2.69
N ILE A 100 29.07 23.14 3.37
CA ILE A 100 29.27 23.48 4.79
C ILE A 100 28.79 22.37 5.74
N GLY A 101 29.56 22.11 6.81
CA GLY A 101 29.11 21.40 8.01
C GLY A 101 28.49 20.01 7.76
N HIS A 102 27.30 19.77 8.33
CA HIS A 102 26.55 18.49 8.28
C HIS A 102 25.75 18.28 6.97
N ALA A 103 26.16 18.90 5.86
CA ALA A 103 25.47 18.75 4.60
C ALA A 103 25.57 17.31 4.05
N ARG A 104 24.44 16.77 3.57
CA ARG A 104 24.41 15.47 2.88
C ARG A 104 23.93 15.66 1.45
N VAL A 105 24.67 15.11 0.49
CA VAL A 105 24.29 15.12 -0.92
C VAL A 105 23.62 13.80 -1.27
N VAL A 106 22.44 13.87 -1.88
CA VAL A 106 21.65 12.70 -2.25
C VAL A 106 21.31 12.80 -3.74
N PRO A 107 21.80 11.87 -4.57
CA PRO A 107 21.45 11.87 -5.98
C PRO A 107 20.01 11.39 -6.19
N PHE A 108 19.34 11.91 -7.21
CA PHE A 108 18.07 11.38 -7.70
C PHE A 108 17.98 11.50 -9.22
N THR A 109 17.31 10.55 -9.88
CA THR A 109 17.09 10.59 -11.34
C THR A 109 15.62 10.80 -11.71
N ASN A 110 14.71 10.48 -10.79
CA ASN A 110 13.28 10.52 -11.03
C ASN A 110 12.49 10.80 -9.73
N GLN A 111 11.16 10.88 -9.84
CA GLN A 111 10.28 11.19 -8.70
C GLN A 111 10.29 10.12 -7.59
N VAL A 112 10.52 8.85 -7.93
CA VAL A 112 10.62 7.76 -6.94
C VAL A 112 11.91 7.91 -6.13
N ASP A 113 13.04 8.16 -6.80
CA ASP A 113 14.31 8.40 -6.12
C ASP A 113 14.22 9.62 -5.19
N LEU A 114 13.62 10.72 -5.66
CA LEU A 114 13.43 11.92 -4.85
C LEU A 114 12.50 11.66 -3.65
N HIS A 115 11.43 10.87 -3.83
CA HIS A 115 10.60 10.42 -2.72
C HIS A 115 11.40 9.64 -1.67
N GLN A 116 12.21 8.67 -2.09
CA GLN A 116 13.01 7.84 -1.19
C GLN A 116 14.10 8.66 -0.48
N ALA A 117 14.73 9.60 -1.19
CA ALA A 117 15.69 10.54 -0.63
C ALA A 117 15.04 11.38 0.49
N LEU A 118 13.94 12.07 0.20
CA LEU A 118 13.23 12.89 1.19
C LEU A 118 12.74 12.04 2.37
N ALA A 119 12.20 10.84 2.12
CA ALA A 119 11.75 9.92 3.16
C ALA A 119 12.88 9.47 4.11
N SER A 120 14.06 9.20 3.57
CA SER A 120 15.25 8.73 4.31
C SER A 120 15.80 9.81 5.25
N HIS A 121 15.71 11.07 4.84
CA HIS A 121 16.21 12.20 5.61
C HIS A 121 15.14 12.88 6.48
N GLY A 122 13.90 12.41 6.41
CA GLY A 122 12.82 12.82 7.30
C GLY A 122 12.18 14.15 6.89
N ARG A 123 11.72 14.92 7.88
CA ARG A 123 10.85 16.08 7.66
C ARG A 123 11.62 17.39 7.70
N PHE A 124 11.25 18.33 6.84
CA PHE A 124 11.97 19.60 6.66
C PHE A 124 11.17 20.80 7.16
N ASP A 125 11.86 21.76 7.75
CA ASP A 125 11.33 23.08 8.06
C ASP A 125 11.18 23.91 6.78
N VAL A 126 12.16 23.79 5.88
CA VAL A 126 12.20 24.47 4.59
C VAL A 126 12.62 23.49 3.50
N LEU A 127 11.88 23.44 2.40
CA LEU A 127 12.29 22.75 1.17
C LEU A 127 12.39 23.76 0.04
N VAL A 128 13.58 23.91 -0.52
CA VAL A 128 13.89 24.87 -1.59
C VAL A 128 14.02 24.11 -2.91
N ASP A 129 13.10 24.35 -3.84
CA ASP A 129 13.11 23.84 -5.20
C ASP A 129 13.78 24.83 -6.14
N VAL A 130 14.95 24.45 -6.62
CA VAL A 130 15.80 25.22 -7.52
C VAL A 130 15.97 24.49 -8.87
N LEU A 131 15.16 23.46 -9.12
CA LEU A 131 15.25 22.66 -10.34
C LEU A 131 14.77 23.47 -11.54
N THR A 132 15.57 23.50 -12.61
CA THR A 132 15.28 24.15 -13.90
C THR A 132 14.30 23.29 -14.70
N HIS A 133 13.07 23.32 -14.23
CA HIS A 133 11.98 22.54 -14.77
C HIS A 133 11.16 23.34 -15.78
N SER A 134 10.36 22.67 -16.60
CA SER A 134 9.22 23.36 -17.23
C SER A 134 8.23 23.81 -16.15
N ALA A 135 7.47 24.86 -16.43
CA ALA A 135 6.52 25.38 -15.44
C ALA A 135 5.55 24.31 -14.91
N ARG A 136 5.11 23.41 -15.80
CA ARG A 136 4.28 22.26 -15.44
C ARG A 136 4.98 21.26 -14.51
N MET A 137 6.26 20.95 -14.77
CA MET A 137 7.03 20.02 -13.94
C MET A 137 7.30 20.61 -12.55
N ARG A 138 7.54 21.92 -12.46
CA ARG A 138 7.69 22.62 -11.20
C ARG A 138 6.40 22.61 -10.36
N ALA A 139 5.27 22.92 -11.00
CA ALA A 139 3.97 22.78 -10.33
C ALA A 139 3.74 21.35 -9.84
N MET A 140 4.05 20.34 -10.66
CA MET A 140 3.95 18.93 -10.27
C MET A 140 4.87 18.56 -9.09
N SER A 141 6.12 19.04 -9.09
CA SER A 141 7.08 18.84 -8.01
C SER A 141 6.52 19.37 -6.67
N ALA A 142 6.02 20.61 -6.68
CA ALA A 142 5.39 21.19 -5.50
C ALA A 142 4.17 20.39 -5.02
N HIS A 143 3.27 19.95 -5.92
CA HIS A 143 2.13 19.11 -5.56
C HIS A 143 2.54 17.80 -4.88
N LEU A 144 3.58 17.16 -5.40
CA LEU A 144 4.02 15.86 -4.92
C LEU A 144 4.81 15.95 -3.62
N PHE A 145 5.66 16.97 -3.45
CA PHE A 145 6.67 17.00 -2.39
C PHE A 145 6.46 18.05 -1.30
N ILE A 146 5.44 18.90 -1.40
CA ILE A 146 5.07 19.80 -0.29
C ILE A 146 4.76 19.02 1.00
N GLY A 147 4.36 17.75 0.91
CA GLY A 147 4.14 16.86 2.05
C GLY A 147 5.40 16.55 2.87
N ALA A 148 6.61 16.75 2.31
CA ALA A 148 7.88 16.62 3.03
C ALA A 148 8.12 17.75 4.04
N VAL A 149 7.43 18.87 3.87
CA VAL A 149 7.56 20.07 4.71
C VAL A 149 6.68 19.92 5.95
N ARG A 150 7.17 20.39 7.10
CA ARG A 150 6.40 20.34 8.34
C ARG A 150 5.22 21.32 8.38
N ASP A 151 4.21 21.07 9.21
CA ASP A 151 3.17 22.08 9.44
C ASP A 151 3.81 23.40 9.90
N GLY A 152 3.34 24.51 9.34
CA GLY A 152 3.92 25.84 9.53
C GLY A 152 5.22 26.12 8.76
N GLY A 153 5.89 25.10 8.19
CA GLY A 153 7.12 25.23 7.40
C GLY A 153 6.91 25.80 6.00
N TYR A 154 7.98 25.82 5.18
CA TYR A 154 8.00 26.53 3.90
C TYR A 154 8.45 25.65 2.72
N TYR A 155 7.71 25.68 1.62
CA TYR A 155 8.18 25.24 0.30
C TYR A 155 8.48 26.48 -0.53
N ILE A 156 9.71 26.59 -1.04
CA ILE A 156 10.18 27.73 -1.82
C ILE A 156 10.50 27.25 -3.23
N ALA A 157 9.99 27.90 -4.25
CA ALA A 157 10.40 27.67 -5.64
C ALA A 157 11.12 28.92 -6.17
N ILE A 158 12.41 28.79 -6.49
CA ILE A 158 13.23 29.90 -7.03
C ILE A 158 13.04 29.98 -8.53
N ASP A 159 12.50 31.09 -9.04
CA ASP A 159 12.25 31.27 -10.47
C ASP A 159 13.55 31.14 -11.28
N GLY A 160 13.50 30.42 -12.40
CA GLY A 160 14.67 30.21 -13.25
C GLY A 160 15.37 31.50 -13.67
N THR A 161 14.63 32.62 -13.81
CA THR A 161 15.21 33.92 -14.17
C THR A 161 16.27 34.42 -13.20
N VAL A 162 16.13 34.12 -11.90
CA VAL A 162 17.11 34.46 -10.85
C VAL A 162 18.46 33.76 -11.09
N LEU A 163 18.44 32.63 -11.78
CA LEU A 163 19.61 31.82 -12.11
C LEU A 163 20.10 32.02 -13.56
N GLY A 164 19.53 32.99 -14.28
CA GLY A 164 19.82 33.21 -15.70
C GLY A 164 19.11 32.23 -16.64
N GLU A 165 18.11 31.50 -16.14
CA GLU A 165 17.32 30.51 -16.88
C GLU A 165 15.93 31.06 -17.25
N ARG A 166 15.11 30.25 -17.93
CA ARG A 166 13.74 30.65 -18.31
C ARG A 166 12.81 30.66 -17.09
N PRO A 167 11.81 31.56 -17.06
CA PRO A 167 10.80 31.57 -16.02
C PRO A 167 9.92 30.33 -16.08
N ASP A 168 9.60 29.79 -14.91
CA ASP A 168 8.95 28.49 -14.76
C ASP A 168 8.03 28.40 -13.52
N THR A 169 7.78 29.51 -12.83
CA THR A 169 6.87 29.53 -11.67
C THR A 169 5.40 29.78 -12.03
N ALA A 170 5.08 30.22 -13.25
CA ALA A 170 3.73 30.67 -13.62
C ALA A 170 2.61 29.64 -13.41
N GLU A 171 2.85 28.37 -13.75
CA GLU A 171 1.87 27.28 -13.54
C GLU A 171 1.70 26.95 -12.06
N LEU A 172 2.77 27.03 -11.27
CA LEU A 172 2.70 26.85 -9.81
C LEU A 172 1.85 27.95 -9.18
N ILE A 173 2.09 29.21 -9.56
CA ILE A 173 1.29 30.36 -9.11
C ILE A 173 -0.18 30.15 -9.44
N THR A 174 -0.47 29.79 -10.69
CA THR A 174 -1.84 29.57 -11.18
C THR A 174 -2.52 28.45 -10.40
N SER A 175 -1.84 27.31 -10.23
CA SER A 175 -2.40 26.14 -9.56
C SER A 175 -2.60 26.37 -8.05
N ALA A 176 -1.63 26.95 -7.35
CA ALA A 176 -1.74 27.27 -5.93
C ALA A 176 -2.83 28.34 -5.69
N SER A 177 -2.90 29.39 -6.52
CA SER A 177 -3.94 30.43 -6.42
C SER A 177 -5.34 29.85 -6.63
N ARG A 178 -5.51 29.00 -7.67
CA ARG A 178 -6.78 28.32 -7.93
C ARG A 178 -7.19 27.44 -6.76
N SER A 179 -6.24 26.67 -6.22
CA SER A 179 -6.53 25.74 -5.14
C SER A 179 -6.91 26.46 -3.84
N LEU A 180 -6.28 27.58 -3.54
CA LEU A 180 -6.67 28.46 -2.43
C LEU A 180 -8.04 29.11 -2.65
N ALA A 181 -8.32 29.62 -3.85
CA ALA A 181 -9.60 30.24 -4.17
C ALA A 181 -10.76 29.23 -4.11
N GLY A 182 -10.55 28.00 -4.59
CA GLY A 182 -11.55 26.92 -4.53
C GLY A 182 -11.97 26.56 -3.10
N LEU A 183 -11.03 26.58 -2.15
CA LEU A 183 -11.34 26.36 -0.73
C LEU A 183 -12.18 27.47 -0.10
N HIS A 184 -12.17 28.66 -0.69
CA HIS A 184 -12.96 29.81 -0.25
C HIS A 184 -14.25 29.99 -1.08
N GLY A 185 -14.68 28.96 -1.82
CA GLY A 185 -15.94 28.97 -2.58
C GLY A 185 -15.83 29.55 -3.99
N GLY A 186 -14.62 29.63 -4.56
CA GLY A 186 -14.42 30.03 -5.95
C GLY A 186 -15.06 29.06 -6.96
N GLU A 187 -15.53 29.60 -8.09
CA GLU A 187 -16.14 28.81 -9.16
C GLU A 187 -15.09 27.96 -9.92
N GLY A 188 -15.34 26.66 -10.05
CA GLY A 188 -14.54 25.74 -10.86
C GLY A 188 -14.52 24.31 -10.33
N THR A 189 -14.60 23.31 -11.21
CA THR A 189 -14.42 21.90 -10.84
C THR A 189 -12.93 21.59 -10.64
N MET A 190 -12.51 21.27 -9.41
CA MET A 190 -11.16 20.81 -9.10
C MET A 190 -11.09 19.29 -9.01
N SER A 191 -9.94 18.72 -9.37
CA SER A 191 -9.64 17.33 -9.05
C SER A 191 -9.41 17.14 -7.54
N GLY A 192 -9.58 15.92 -7.03
CA GLY A 192 -9.35 15.62 -5.61
C GLY A 192 -7.90 15.90 -5.17
N ASP A 193 -6.92 15.69 -6.04
CA ASP A 193 -5.50 15.97 -5.76
C ASP A 193 -5.22 17.48 -5.69
N GLU A 194 -5.83 18.29 -6.56
CA GLU A 194 -5.72 19.76 -6.49
C GLU A 194 -6.37 20.30 -5.21
N GLN A 195 -7.54 19.75 -4.82
CA GLN A 195 -8.19 20.12 -3.57
C GLN A 195 -7.31 19.75 -2.37
N ALA A 196 -6.80 18.52 -2.33
CA ALA A 196 -5.94 18.06 -1.24
C ALA A 196 -4.62 18.86 -1.16
N TYR A 197 -4.09 19.31 -2.30
CA TYR A 197 -2.94 20.22 -2.32
C TYR A 197 -3.28 21.61 -1.77
N GLY A 198 -4.39 22.21 -2.20
CA GLY A 198 -4.85 23.50 -1.67
C GLY A 198 -5.02 23.46 -0.15
N GLU A 199 -5.56 22.36 0.39
CA GLU A 199 -5.76 22.18 1.83
C GLU A 199 -4.45 22.11 2.61
N GLN A 200 -3.33 21.84 1.92
CA GLN A 200 -1.98 21.82 2.49
C GLN A 200 -1.26 23.17 2.37
N VAL A 201 -1.82 24.17 1.70
CA VAL A 201 -1.21 25.50 1.55
C VAL A 201 -1.92 26.47 2.49
N ALA A 202 -1.20 26.98 3.49
CA ALA A 202 -1.71 28.00 4.40
C ALA A 202 -1.73 29.39 3.75
N SER A 203 -0.68 29.71 2.97
CA SER A 203 -0.54 30.96 2.24
C SER A 203 0.37 30.79 1.04
N LEU A 204 0.14 31.62 0.02
CA LEU A 204 0.96 31.75 -1.19
C LEU A 204 1.49 33.20 -1.26
N THR A 205 2.79 33.35 -1.42
CA THR A 205 3.45 34.64 -1.64
C THR A 205 4.20 34.58 -2.97
N VAL A 206 3.85 35.48 -3.90
CA VAL A 206 4.48 35.60 -5.21
C VAL A 206 5.42 36.80 -5.18
N LEU A 207 6.67 36.58 -5.58
CA LEU A 207 7.75 37.57 -5.54
C LEU A 207 8.48 37.56 -6.88
N ASP A 208 9.20 38.64 -7.20
CA ASP A 208 9.88 38.78 -8.49
C ASP A 208 10.89 37.65 -8.78
N GLY A 209 11.47 37.06 -7.73
CA GLY A 209 12.44 35.97 -7.84
C GLY A 209 11.89 34.56 -7.59
N GLY A 210 10.58 34.40 -7.33
CA GLY A 210 10.04 33.08 -7.02
C GLY A 210 8.76 33.07 -6.20
N VAL A 211 8.44 31.89 -5.68
CA VAL A 211 7.20 31.61 -4.95
C VAL A 211 7.50 31.00 -3.60
N VAL A 212 6.82 31.48 -2.56
CA VAL A 212 6.85 30.91 -1.21
C VAL A 212 5.48 30.38 -0.85
N LEU A 213 5.43 29.10 -0.48
CA LEU A 213 4.24 28.43 0.04
C LEU A 213 4.45 28.11 1.52
N ARG A 214 3.55 28.56 2.38
CA ARG A 214 3.54 28.14 3.79
C ARG A 214 2.70 26.88 3.93
N LYS A 215 3.25 25.84 4.54
CA LYS A 215 2.59 24.54 4.73
C LYS A 215 1.51 24.62 5.81
N ARG A 216 0.40 23.93 5.56
CA ARG A 216 -0.65 23.60 6.53
C ARG A 216 -0.77 22.08 6.70
N GLY A 217 -0.84 21.63 7.95
CA GLY A 217 -1.03 20.24 8.35
C GLY A 217 0.12 19.32 8.00
N ASP A 218 0.03 18.09 8.51
CA ASP A 218 1.12 17.13 8.41
C ASP A 218 0.98 16.14 7.25
N GLY A 219 2.10 15.90 6.55
CA GLY A 219 2.23 14.86 5.53
C GLY A 219 3.02 13.67 6.06
N PHE A 220 2.42 12.49 6.02
CA PHE A 220 3.08 11.23 6.36
C PHE A 220 3.43 10.48 5.08
N VAL A 221 4.69 10.06 4.99
CA VAL A 221 5.26 9.37 3.82
C VAL A 221 4.65 7.97 3.72
N LYS A 222 4.12 7.61 2.56
CA LYS A 222 3.61 6.26 2.28
C LYS A 222 4.74 5.37 1.82
N LEU A 223 5.04 4.31 2.57
CA LEU A 223 6.11 3.37 2.20
C LEU A 223 5.58 2.08 1.60
N ARG A 224 6.37 1.50 0.70
CA ARG A 224 6.24 0.15 0.14
C ARG A 224 7.20 -0.82 0.81
N TYR A 225 6.93 -2.12 0.67
CA TYR A 225 7.77 -3.16 1.26
C TYR A 225 9.24 -3.04 0.82
N ALA A 226 9.50 -2.92 -0.48
CA ALA A 226 10.87 -2.88 -1.03
C ALA A 226 11.70 -1.67 -0.56
N GLU A 227 11.08 -0.52 -0.36
CA GLU A 227 11.77 0.71 0.06
C GLU A 227 11.81 0.90 1.59
N THR A 228 11.04 0.12 2.36
CA THR A 228 10.93 0.30 3.81
C THR A 228 12.25 0.01 4.54
N PRO A 229 12.89 -1.16 4.41
CA PRO A 229 14.15 -1.42 5.11
C PRO A 229 15.27 -0.41 4.84
N PRO A 230 15.58 0.00 3.58
CA PRO A 230 16.64 0.98 3.34
C PRO A 230 16.30 2.36 3.92
N ILE A 231 15.07 2.86 3.76
CA ILE A 231 14.65 4.15 4.33
C ILE A 231 14.72 4.15 5.85
N LEU A 232 14.22 3.09 6.49
CA LEU A 232 14.25 2.97 7.95
C LEU A 232 15.68 2.86 8.47
N SER A 233 16.56 2.11 7.79
CA SER A 233 17.96 1.97 8.18
C SER A 233 18.71 3.29 8.04
N ALA A 234 18.49 4.04 6.95
CA ALA A 234 19.08 5.36 6.75
C ALA A 234 18.69 6.36 7.84
N ARG A 235 17.45 6.27 8.33
CA ARG A 235 16.90 7.22 9.30
C ARG A 235 17.16 6.86 10.76
N TYR A 236 17.13 5.57 11.08
CA TYR A 236 17.11 5.09 12.46
C TYR A 236 18.26 4.12 12.78
N GLY A 237 19.11 3.77 11.81
CA GLY A 237 20.12 2.73 11.97
C GLY A 237 19.45 1.40 12.36
N GLU A 238 19.99 0.69 13.33
CA GLU A 238 19.42 -0.57 13.83
C GLU A 238 18.20 -0.37 14.75
N SER A 239 17.89 0.88 15.14
CA SER A 239 16.83 1.15 16.13
C SER A 239 15.42 1.01 15.57
N TRP A 240 15.23 0.94 14.24
CA TRP A 240 13.89 0.73 13.68
C TRP A 240 13.39 -0.71 13.88
N GLY A 241 14.30 -1.69 14.04
CA GLY A 241 13.99 -3.11 13.98
C GLY A 241 14.86 -3.85 12.97
N ARG A 242 14.31 -4.90 12.33
CA ARG A 242 15.06 -5.79 11.41
C ARG A 242 14.14 -6.59 10.48
N SER A 243 14.70 -7.15 9.41
CA SER A 243 14.06 -8.23 8.67
C SER A 243 14.26 -9.56 9.40
N LEU A 244 13.17 -10.32 9.61
CA LEU A 244 13.22 -11.68 10.17
C LEU A 244 13.35 -12.72 9.06
N GLU A 245 12.67 -12.51 7.94
CA GLU A 245 12.70 -13.38 6.79
C GLU A 245 12.44 -12.57 5.52
N THR A 246 13.17 -12.87 4.45
CA THR A 246 12.93 -12.32 3.11
C THR A 246 12.96 -13.47 2.11
N THR A 247 11.91 -13.58 1.28
CA THR A 247 11.85 -14.52 0.16
C THR A 247 11.93 -13.75 -1.16
N PRO A 248 12.88 -14.08 -2.06
CA PRO A 248 13.07 -13.37 -3.32
C PRO A 248 11.83 -13.35 -4.22
N ALA A 249 11.73 -12.30 -5.04
CA ALA A 249 10.72 -12.20 -6.08
C ALA A 249 10.83 -13.37 -7.07
N ARG A 250 9.70 -13.84 -7.59
CA ARG A 250 9.66 -14.95 -8.56
C ARG A 250 8.44 -14.89 -9.45
N VAL A 251 8.55 -15.55 -10.60
CA VAL A 251 7.47 -15.69 -11.58
C VAL A 251 7.14 -17.15 -11.73
N THR A 252 5.84 -17.49 -11.66
CA THR A 252 5.35 -18.85 -11.88
C THR A 252 4.24 -18.84 -12.94
N PRO A 253 4.13 -19.86 -13.81
CA PRO A 253 3.04 -19.92 -14.80
C PRO A 253 1.69 -20.12 -14.10
N LEU A 254 0.62 -19.60 -14.70
CA LEU A 254 -0.76 -19.78 -14.22
C LEU A 254 -1.63 -20.48 -15.26
N GLU A 255 -2.02 -21.71 -14.96
CA GLU A 255 -2.97 -22.50 -15.77
C GLU A 255 -4.28 -22.75 -15.02
N VAL A 256 -4.94 -21.66 -14.65
CA VAL A 256 -6.11 -21.71 -13.77
C VAL A 256 -7.42 -21.88 -14.55
N ILE A 257 -7.56 -21.20 -15.69
CA ILE A 257 -8.83 -21.14 -16.42
C ILE A 257 -9.08 -22.41 -17.23
N GLY A 258 -10.22 -23.04 -16.94
CA GLY A 258 -10.83 -24.11 -17.71
C GLY A 258 -11.73 -23.57 -18.83
N VAL A 259 -13.01 -23.89 -18.75
CA VAL A 259 -14.03 -23.51 -19.74
C VAL A 259 -14.54 -22.10 -19.45
N THR A 260 -14.75 -21.30 -20.50
CA THR A 260 -15.33 -19.96 -20.39
C THR A 260 -16.09 -19.57 -21.65
N ASN A 261 -17.24 -18.91 -21.48
CA ASN A 261 -18.03 -18.37 -22.59
C ASN A 261 -17.47 -17.03 -23.11
N ASN A 262 -16.47 -16.46 -22.43
CA ASN A 262 -15.81 -15.22 -22.85
C ASN A 262 -14.28 -15.30 -22.71
N PRO A 263 -13.60 -16.03 -23.62
CA PRO A 263 -12.14 -16.21 -23.56
C PRO A 263 -11.38 -14.88 -23.74
N GLY A 264 -11.90 -13.96 -24.57
CA GLY A 264 -11.28 -12.66 -24.80
C GLY A 264 -11.25 -11.79 -23.53
N LEU A 265 -12.33 -11.82 -22.73
CA LEU A 265 -12.38 -11.10 -21.46
C LEU A 265 -11.42 -11.71 -20.43
N CYS A 266 -11.36 -13.04 -20.34
CA CYS A 266 -10.40 -13.74 -19.49
C CYS A 266 -8.96 -13.40 -19.86
N ALA A 267 -8.58 -13.49 -21.14
CA ALA A 267 -7.24 -13.15 -21.62
C ALA A 267 -6.84 -11.68 -21.34
N LYS A 268 -7.82 -10.77 -21.35
CA LYS A 268 -7.60 -9.34 -21.03
C LYS A 268 -7.38 -9.08 -19.54
N ARG A 269 -8.00 -9.87 -18.65
CA ARG A 269 -8.08 -9.56 -17.20
C ARG A 269 -7.25 -10.47 -16.32
N LEU A 270 -7.07 -11.71 -16.72
CA LEU A 270 -6.44 -12.74 -15.92
C LEU A 270 -5.04 -12.99 -16.47
N PRO A 271 -3.99 -12.75 -15.68
CA PRO A 271 -2.62 -12.91 -16.16
C PRO A 271 -2.31 -14.39 -16.44
N HIS A 272 -1.41 -14.68 -17.37
CA HIS A 272 -0.90 -16.04 -17.59
C HIS A 272 0.30 -16.39 -16.71
N GLU A 273 0.80 -15.39 -15.97
CA GLU A 273 1.98 -15.49 -15.11
C GLU A 273 1.65 -14.86 -13.75
N ASN A 274 2.03 -15.54 -12.69
CA ASN A 274 1.96 -15.03 -11.32
C ASN A 274 3.29 -14.37 -10.98
N ARG A 275 3.31 -13.04 -10.95
CA ARG A 275 4.49 -12.24 -10.59
C ARG A 275 4.46 -11.94 -9.10
N ILE A 276 5.07 -12.82 -8.33
CA ILE A 276 5.15 -12.71 -6.87
C ILE A 276 6.32 -11.78 -6.55
N PRO A 277 6.08 -10.64 -5.88
CA PRO A 277 7.15 -9.73 -5.47
C PRO A 277 8.03 -10.39 -4.39
N GLU A 278 9.15 -9.74 -4.06
CA GLU A 278 9.86 -10.09 -2.83
C GLU A 278 8.89 -9.97 -1.65
N THR A 279 8.86 -10.99 -0.79
CA THR A 279 8.02 -11.00 0.42
C THR A 279 8.90 -10.96 1.65
N SER A 280 8.41 -10.34 2.71
CA SER A 280 9.18 -10.17 3.94
C SER A 280 8.33 -10.26 5.20
N VAL A 281 8.97 -10.72 6.27
CA VAL A 281 8.49 -10.61 7.65
C VAL A 281 9.41 -9.63 8.36
N LEU A 282 8.85 -8.50 8.79
CA LEU A 282 9.58 -7.39 9.38
C LEU A 282 9.23 -7.25 10.87
N GLU A 283 10.25 -7.09 11.70
CA GLU A 283 10.12 -6.67 13.09
C GLU A 283 10.35 -5.16 13.16
N TYR A 284 9.38 -4.42 13.67
CA TYR A 284 9.46 -2.98 13.90
C TYR A 284 9.54 -2.67 15.39
N ARG A 285 10.26 -1.59 15.72
CA ARG A 285 10.37 -1.05 17.07
C ARG A 285 9.78 0.34 17.17
N ASP A 286 9.13 0.59 18.31
CA ASP A 286 8.53 1.87 18.68
C ASP A 286 7.66 2.45 17.56
N VAL A 287 6.57 1.74 17.29
CA VAL A 287 5.58 2.09 16.28
C VAL A 287 4.23 2.37 16.92
N CYS A 288 3.46 3.25 16.29
CA CYS A 288 2.07 3.52 16.66
C CYS A 288 1.14 2.73 15.74
N ILE A 289 0.20 2.00 16.33
CA ILE A 289 -0.87 1.31 15.64
C ILE A 289 -2.16 2.09 15.87
N ALA A 290 -2.86 2.46 14.80
CA ALA A 290 -4.20 2.99 14.85
C ALA A 290 -5.19 2.02 14.18
N PRO A 291 -6.45 1.97 14.65
CA PRO A 291 -7.46 1.10 14.06
C PRO A 291 -7.63 1.30 12.56
N ARG A 292 -8.17 0.26 11.90
CA ARG A 292 -8.34 0.15 10.44
C ARG A 292 -7.02 0.07 9.70
N GLN A 293 -6.09 -0.72 10.24
CA GLN A 293 -4.85 -1.07 9.59
C GLN A 293 -3.98 0.17 9.32
N VAL A 294 -3.77 1.03 10.32
CA VAL A 294 -2.86 2.17 10.20
C VAL A 294 -1.64 1.93 11.07
N LEU A 295 -0.46 1.89 10.46
CA LEU A 295 0.80 1.63 11.13
C LEU A 295 1.79 2.76 10.85
N VAL A 296 2.22 3.42 11.92
CA VAL A 296 2.99 4.66 11.86
C VAL A 296 4.30 4.52 12.62
N LYS A 297 5.40 4.96 12.01
CA LYS A 297 6.67 5.23 12.69
C LYS A 297 7.07 6.68 12.43
N ASP A 298 7.00 7.53 13.45
CA ASP A 298 7.08 8.98 13.33
C ASP A 298 6.12 9.52 12.25
N HIS A 299 6.65 10.02 11.13
CA HIS A 299 5.89 10.52 9.98
C HIS A 299 5.93 9.56 8.78
N LEU A 300 6.16 8.27 9.02
CA LEU A 300 6.17 7.22 8.00
C LEU A 300 4.97 6.30 8.20
N LEU A 301 4.17 6.12 7.15
CA LEU A 301 3.14 5.09 7.05
C LEU A 301 3.80 3.82 6.53
N LEU A 302 3.97 2.84 7.42
CA LEU A 302 4.60 1.57 7.10
C LEU A 302 3.73 0.75 6.12
N PRO A 303 4.32 -0.13 5.30
CA PRO A 303 3.64 -0.77 4.17
C PRO A 303 2.45 -1.64 4.59
N ASN A 304 2.48 -2.19 5.81
CA ASN A 304 1.36 -2.93 6.39
C ASN A 304 0.10 -2.08 6.60
N THR A 305 0.19 -0.75 6.46
CA THR A 305 -0.96 0.15 6.44
C THR A 305 -1.89 -0.09 5.25
N PHE A 306 -1.34 -0.55 4.12
CA PHE A 306 -2.06 -0.60 2.85
C PHE A 306 -2.47 -2.03 2.51
N ARG A 307 -3.77 -2.28 2.38
CA ARG A 307 -4.33 -3.56 1.88
C ARG A 307 -3.77 -3.96 0.51
N LEU A 308 -3.40 -2.99 -0.31
CA LEU A 308 -2.89 -3.18 -1.67
C LEU A 308 -1.50 -2.54 -1.85
N ALA A 309 -0.53 -2.93 -1.01
CA ALA A 309 0.79 -2.29 -0.93
C ALA A 309 1.62 -2.31 -2.24
N THR A 310 1.27 -3.13 -3.23
CA THR A 310 1.94 -3.16 -4.55
C THR A 310 1.24 -2.33 -5.63
N THR A 311 0.12 -1.64 -5.33
CA THR A 311 -0.55 -0.77 -6.31
C THR A 311 0.19 0.55 -6.50
N LYS A 312 0.05 1.16 -7.70
CA LYS A 312 0.65 2.46 -7.99
C LYS A 312 0.24 3.52 -6.96
N ARG A 313 -1.05 3.73 -6.68
CA ARG A 313 -1.49 4.63 -5.61
C ARG A 313 -1.81 3.84 -4.35
N LEU A 314 -1.20 4.23 -3.23
CA LEU A 314 -1.44 3.64 -1.91
C LEU A 314 -2.54 4.45 -1.20
N VAL A 315 -3.58 3.76 -0.75
CA VAL A 315 -4.76 4.35 -0.10
C VAL A 315 -5.23 3.48 1.07
N ASN A 316 -5.77 4.14 2.10
CA ASN A 316 -6.45 3.51 3.23
C ASN A 316 -7.56 4.47 3.68
N THR A 317 -8.77 3.96 3.90
CA THR A 317 -9.97 4.71 4.30
C THR A 317 -9.89 5.39 5.68
N ALA A 318 -8.90 5.06 6.50
CA ALA A 318 -8.60 5.69 7.78
C ALA A 318 -7.59 6.84 7.69
N LEU A 319 -7.11 7.13 6.47
CA LEU A 319 -6.21 8.22 6.17
C LEU A 319 -6.91 9.25 5.28
N LYS A 320 -6.54 10.52 5.46
CA LYS A 320 -6.76 11.55 4.46
C LYS A 320 -5.70 11.41 3.37
N ASP A 321 -6.11 11.06 2.16
CA ASP A 321 -5.21 10.94 1.01
C ASP A 321 -4.76 12.34 0.56
N LEU A 322 -3.45 12.63 0.59
CA LEU A 322 -2.93 13.95 0.21
C LEU A 322 -2.45 13.98 -1.23
N ASN A 323 -1.66 12.99 -1.63
CA ASN A 323 -1.21 12.78 -3.01
C ASN A 323 -0.65 11.36 -3.18
N HIS A 324 0.11 11.13 -4.26
CA HIS A 324 0.74 9.83 -4.53
C HIS A 324 1.65 9.31 -3.39
N TYR A 325 2.42 10.19 -2.75
CA TYR A 325 3.48 9.85 -1.79
C TYR A 325 3.13 10.15 -0.33
N TYR A 326 2.13 11.00 -0.07
CA TYR A 326 1.79 11.47 1.26
C TYR A 326 0.30 11.27 1.61
N ALA A 327 0.03 10.99 2.88
CA ALA A 327 -1.31 10.98 3.47
C ALA A 327 -1.23 11.48 4.92
N ALA A 328 -2.37 11.72 5.56
CA ALA A 328 -2.41 12.10 6.98
C ALA A 328 -3.33 11.16 7.77
N PRO A 329 -2.91 10.64 8.94
CA PRO A 329 -3.81 9.96 9.86
C PRO A 329 -4.99 10.86 10.26
N MET A 330 -6.20 10.30 10.30
CA MET A 330 -7.39 11.04 10.76
C MET A 330 -7.55 11.04 12.28
N VAL A 331 -6.64 10.40 13.00
CA VAL A 331 -6.60 10.31 14.46
C VAL A 331 -5.19 10.65 14.95
N GLY A 332 -5.09 11.30 16.11
CA GLY A 332 -3.80 11.64 16.70
C GLY A 332 -3.01 10.39 17.11
N THR A 333 -1.82 10.21 16.56
CA THR A 333 -0.92 9.07 16.82
C THR A 333 0.24 9.43 17.74
N GLU A 334 0.56 10.71 17.88
CA GLU A 334 1.74 11.18 18.63
C GLU A 334 1.59 11.02 20.14
N SER A 335 0.40 11.29 20.67
CA SER A 335 0.08 11.18 22.11
C SER A 335 -0.54 9.82 22.48
N ALA A 336 -0.50 8.85 21.57
CA ALA A 336 -1.07 7.53 21.81
C ALA A 336 -0.41 6.85 23.03
N PRO A 337 -1.21 6.26 23.94
CA PRO A 337 -0.69 5.59 25.13
C PRO A 337 0.19 4.40 24.76
N ARG A 338 1.18 4.12 25.59
CA ARG A 338 2.01 2.91 25.47
C ARG A 338 1.19 1.69 25.86
N LEU A 339 1.29 0.65 25.04
CA LEU A 339 0.75 -0.68 25.29
C LEU A 339 1.93 -1.65 25.40
N GLU A 340 2.06 -2.26 26.57
CA GLU A 340 3.15 -3.19 26.86
C GLU A 340 2.96 -4.55 26.19
N GLY A 341 4.06 -5.13 25.74
CA GLY A 341 4.10 -6.44 25.08
C GLY A 341 4.71 -6.41 23.68
N ILE A 342 4.82 -7.60 23.12
CA ILE A 342 5.31 -7.86 21.76
C ILE A 342 4.14 -8.38 20.96
N PHE A 343 3.91 -7.81 19.78
CA PHE A 343 2.70 -8.08 19.02
C PHE A 343 2.96 -8.59 17.60
N PHE A 344 2.08 -9.46 17.11
CA PHE A 344 1.96 -9.86 15.71
C PHE A 344 0.77 -9.16 15.07
N TYR A 345 1.01 -8.48 13.96
CA TYR A 345 0.04 -7.54 13.39
C TYR A 345 -0.99 -8.21 12.47
N LEU A 346 -2.22 -8.37 12.95
CA LEU A 346 -3.36 -8.88 12.17
C LEU A 346 -4.50 -7.87 12.07
N ASP A 347 -4.18 -6.58 12.13
CA ASP A 347 -5.19 -5.55 11.92
C ASP A 347 -5.62 -5.41 10.45
N ILE A 348 -6.87 -5.04 10.24
CA ILE A 348 -7.50 -4.96 8.92
C ILE A 348 -8.44 -3.75 8.81
N GLU A 349 -8.45 -3.14 7.62
CA GLU A 349 -9.27 -1.98 7.28
C GLU A 349 -10.79 -2.26 7.34
N TYR A 350 -11.22 -3.41 6.81
CA TYR A 350 -12.63 -3.82 6.72
C TYR A 350 -12.95 -4.98 7.67
N ASN A 351 -12.78 -4.73 8.97
CA ASN A 351 -12.84 -5.75 10.01
C ASN A 351 -14.05 -6.69 9.95
N ARG A 352 -15.26 -6.21 9.66
CA ARG A 352 -16.45 -7.09 9.70
C ARG A 352 -16.66 -7.96 8.47
N HIS A 353 -15.86 -7.78 7.42
CA HIS A 353 -16.14 -8.39 6.13
C HIS A 353 -15.38 -9.72 5.98
N PHE A 354 -16.13 -10.83 5.88
CA PHE A 354 -15.58 -12.18 5.72
C PHE A 354 -14.54 -12.26 4.60
N GLY A 355 -14.87 -11.75 3.41
CA GLY A 355 -13.96 -11.81 2.26
C GLY A 355 -12.65 -11.05 2.46
N HIS A 356 -12.64 -10.00 3.27
CA HIS A 356 -11.42 -9.23 3.58
C HIS A 356 -10.57 -10.00 4.58
N PHE A 357 -11.17 -10.59 5.61
CA PHE A 357 -10.44 -11.45 6.54
C PHE A 357 -9.77 -12.64 5.82
N MET A 358 -10.51 -13.33 4.96
CA MET A 358 -9.99 -14.49 4.22
C MET A 358 -8.87 -14.13 3.23
N THR A 359 -8.90 -12.94 2.61
CA THR A 359 -7.92 -12.56 1.58
C THR A 359 -6.81 -11.62 2.06
N GLU A 360 -6.90 -11.06 3.28
CA GLU A 360 -5.92 -10.08 3.79
C GLU A 360 -5.36 -10.42 5.17
N VAL A 361 -6.05 -11.22 5.98
CA VAL A 361 -5.56 -11.67 7.30
C VAL A 361 -5.01 -13.08 7.20
N VAL A 362 -5.78 -14.03 6.64
CA VAL A 362 -5.31 -15.42 6.47
C VAL A 362 -3.97 -15.51 5.74
N PRO A 363 -3.71 -14.75 4.65
CA PRO A 363 -2.42 -14.80 3.96
C PRO A 363 -1.23 -14.23 4.74
N ARG A 364 -1.44 -13.65 5.92
CA ARG A 364 -0.37 -13.20 6.83
C ARG A 364 -0.04 -14.24 7.90
N LEU A 365 -0.93 -15.20 8.16
CA LEU A 365 -0.78 -16.18 9.25
C LEU A 365 0.44 -17.09 9.11
N TYR A 366 0.98 -17.27 7.89
CA TYR A 366 2.18 -18.07 7.65
C TYR A 366 3.37 -17.65 8.53
N ALA A 367 3.47 -16.36 8.85
CA ALA A 367 4.56 -15.80 9.64
C ALA A 367 4.39 -15.98 11.17
N TRP A 368 3.22 -16.47 11.63
CA TRP A 368 2.93 -16.61 13.05
C TRP A 368 3.94 -17.51 13.77
N GLU A 369 4.29 -18.64 13.16
CA GLU A 369 5.26 -19.59 13.75
C GLU A 369 6.66 -19.00 13.85
N LEU A 370 7.12 -18.31 12.82
CA LEU A 370 8.38 -17.58 12.84
C LEU A 370 8.37 -16.51 13.94
N ALA A 371 7.28 -15.75 14.04
CA ALA A 371 7.13 -14.70 15.02
C ALA A 371 7.17 -15.25 16.46
N ARG A 372 6.49 -16.37 16.72
CA ARG A 372 6.47 -17.05 18.02
C ARG A 372 7.80 -17.74 18.36
N ALA A 373 8.49 -18.30 17.37
CA ALA A 373 9.83 -18.85 17.55
C ALA A 373 10.85 -17.74 17.89
N THR A 374 10.66 -16.54 17.34
CA THR A 374 11.50 -15.37 17.62
C THR A 374 11.15 -14.75 18.98
N HIS A 375 9.86 -14.68 19.30
CA HIS A 375 9.31 -14.03 20.50
C HIS A 375 8.27 -14.96 21.15
N PRO A 376 8.65 -15.80 22.13
CA PRO A 376 7.74 -16.80 22.71
C PRO A 376 6.46 -16.24 23.34
N ASP A 377 6.54 -15.03 23.90
CA ASP A 377 5.41 -14.35 24.57
C ASP A 377 4.61 -13.43 23.62
N ILE A 378 4.80 -13.55 22.31
CA ILE A 378 4.12 -12.71 21.33
C ILE A 378 2.60 -12.92 21.35
N ARG A 379 1.85 -11.82 21.27
CA ARG A 379 0.38 -11.81 21.17
C ARG A 379 -0.04 -11.26 19.82
N VAL A 380 -1.22 -11.62 19.33
CA VAL A 380 -1.82 -10.96 18.17
C VAL A 380 -2.35 -9.60 18.58
N ILE A 381 -2.22 -8.59 17.71
CA ILE A 381 -2.94 -7.32 17.85
C ILE A 381 -3.82 -7.07 16.63
N THR A 382 -5.06 -6.67 16.88
CA THR A 382 -6.06 -6.34 15.86
C THR A 382 -7.00 -5.24 16.37
N ASN A 383 -7.82 -4.64 15.51
CA ASN A 383 -8.89 -3.75 15.94
C ASN A 383 -10.20 -4.52 16.13
N SER A 384 -11.18 -3.92 16.80
CA SER A 384 -12.60 -4.24 16.61
C SER A 384 -13.48 -3.17 17.26
N LYS A 385 -14.46 -2.66 16.51
CA LYS A 385 -15.59 -1.89 17.09
C LYS A 385 -16.84 -2.74 17.31
N SER A 386 -16.71 -4.06 17.20
CA SER A 386 -17.84 -5.01 17.34
C SER A 386 -17.92 -5.53 18.78
N ASN A 387 -19.11 -5.96 19.22
CA ASN A 387 -19.35 -6.71 20.47
C ASN A 387 -18.52 -6.22 21.67
N HIS A 388 -18.60 -4.93 22.00
CA HIS A 388 -17.86 -4.33 23.13
C HIS A 388 -16.32 -4.47 23.03
N GLY A 389 -15.76 -4.40 21.82
CA GLY A 389 -14.31 -4.47 21.59
C GLY A 389 -13.79 -5.89 21.34
N ARG A 390 -14.62 -6.81 20.84
CA ARG A 390 -14.21 -8.17 20.47
C ARG A 390 -14.31 -8.43 18.96
N PRO A 391 -13.38 -9.19 18.36
CA PRO A 391 -13.51 -9.58 16.95
C PRO A 391 -14.78 -10.42 16.70
N PRO A 392 -15.36 -10.36 15.48
CA PRO A 392 -16.45 -11.24 15.08
C PRO A 392 -16.18 -12.71 15.38
N ALA A 393 -17.23 -13.47 15.76
CA ALA A 393 -17.07 -14.85 16.22
C ALA A 393 -16.36 -15.77 15.22
N TYR A 394 -16.64 -15.62 13.92
CA TYR A 394 -15.97 -16.41 12.89
C TYR A 394 -14.45 -16.17 12.86
N GLN A 395 -13.98 -14.94 13.10
CA GLN A 395 -12.54 -14.63 13.13
C GLN A 395 -11.85 -15.32 14.29
N ARG A 396 -12.46 -15.26 15.47
CA ARG A 396 -11.94 -15.92 16.67
C ARG A 396 -11.86 -17.44 16.46
N ILE A 397 -12.91 -18.04 15.92
CA ILE A 397 -12.93 -19.49 15.59
C ILE A 397 -11.82 -19.86 14.59
N LEU A 398 -11.56 -19.02 13.58
CA LEU A 398 -10.48 -19.22 12.62
C LEU A 398 -9.09 -19.08 13.26
N LEU A 399 -8.88 -18.07 14.12
CA LEU A 399 -7.62 -17.89 14.83
C LEU A 399 -7.34 -19.04 15.80
N GLU A 400 -8.34 -19.44 16.60
CA GLU A 400 -8.26 -20.62 17.49
C GLU A 400 -7.91 -21.88 16.71
N ALA A 401 -8.55 -22.11 15.55
CA ALA A 401 -8.25 -23.25 14.69
C ALA A 401 -6.84 -23.22 14.11
N TYR A 402 -6.24 -22.04 13.93
CA TYR A 402 -4.84 -21.91 13.53
C TYR A 402 -3.87 -22.14 14.71
N GLY A 403 -4.36 -22.15 15.95
CA GLY A 403 -3.57 -22.26 17.17
C GLY A 403 -3.19 -20.92 17.79
N ILE A 404 -4.09 -19.93 17.69
CA ILE A 404 -4.01 -18.63 18.36
C ILE A 404 -5.22 -18.53 19.28
N ASP A 405 -5.00 -18.66 20.58
CA ASP A 405 -6.07 -18.65 21.57
C ASP A 405 -6.59 -17.22 21.84
N ASP A 406 -7.83 -17.10 22.35
CA ASP A 406 -8.51 -15.81 22.57
C ASP A 406 -7.73 -14.88 23.54
N ASP A 407 -7.02 -15.45 24.52
CA ASP A 407 -6.18 -14.72 25.48
C ASP A 407 -4.85 -14.21 24.87
N GLN A 408 -4.48 -14.71 23.70
CA GLN A 408 -3.36 -14.22 22.90
C GLN A 408 -3.76 -13.06 21.98
N VAL A 409 -5.04 -12.64 21.95
CA VAL A 409 -5.53 -11.57 21.07
C VAL A 409 -5.76 -10.28 21.84
N GLU A 410 -4.95 -9.28 21.52
CA GLU A 410 -5.10 -7.90 22.00
C GLU A 410 -5.93 -7.09 21.00
N VAL A 411 -6.94 -6.37 21.51
CA VAL A 411 -7.89 -5.63 20.67
C VAL A 411 -7.85 -4.14 20.97
N ILE A 412 -7.53 -3.35 19.96
CA ILE A 412 -7.47 -1.90 20.07
C ILE A 412 -8.70 -1.21 19.49
N THR A 413 -9.14 -0.13 20.14
CA THR A 413 -10.22 0.75 19.66
C THR A 413 -9.77 2.18 19.38
N SER A 414 -8.54 2.51 19.77
CA SER A 414 -7.87 3.80 19.62
C SER A 414 -6.38 3.59 19.33
N PRO A 415 -5.65 4.62 18.88
CA PRO A 415 -4.21 4.51 18.67
C PRO A 415 -3.46 4.06 19.93
N VAL A 416 -2.45 3.21 19.76
CA VAL A 416 -1.52 2.76 20.80
C VAL A 416 -0.09 2.71 20.28
N LYS A 417 0.89 2.96 21.15
CA LYS A 417 2.32 2.76 20.84
C LYS A 417 2.77 1.42 21.40
N VAL A 418 3.51 0.64 20.61
CA VAL A 418 4.06 -0.65 21.03
C VAL A 418 5.57 -0.68 20.84
N GLY A 419 6.28 -1.41 21.71
CA GLY A 419 7.73 -1.51 21.67
C GLY A 419 8.25 -2.42 20.58
N THR A 420 7.55 -3.52 20.30
CA THR A 420 7.92 -4.46 19.24
C THR A 420 6.68 -4.97 18.52
N LEU A 421 6.71 -4.92 17.19
CA LEU A 421 5.64 -5.37 16.32
C LEU A 421 6.22 -6.21 15.17
N VAL A 422 5.76 -7.44 15.02
CA VAL A 422 6.07 -8.31 13.89
C VAL A 422 4.96 -8.22 12.85
N CYS A 423 5.35 -7.96 11.61
CA CYS A 423 4.47 -7.70 10.48
C CYS A 423 4.86 -8.60 9.31
N ALA A 424 3.87 -9.22 8.67
CA ALA A 424 4.09 -10.04 7.47
C ALA A 424 3.55 -9.34 6.22
N MET A 425 4.32 -9.38 5.14
CA MET A 425 3.77 -9.16 3.80
C MET A 425 2.80 -10.31 3.47
N PRO A 426 1.57 -10.04 3.02
CA PRO A 426 0.62 -11.11 2.77
C PRO A 426 1.05 -11.97 1.57
N LEU A 427 0.88 -13.29 1.68
CA LEU A 427 1.10 -14.24 0.59
C LEU A 427 0.12 -14.06 -0.58
N MET A 428 -0.92 -13.24 -0.43
CA MET A 428 -1.86 -12.90 -1.50
C MET A 428 -2.23 -11.43 -1.39
N GLN A 429 -2.30 -10.77 -2.55
CA GLN A 429 -2.87 -9.43 -2.66
C GLN A 429 -3.90 -9.39 -3.77
N ASN A 430 -5.13 -8.99 -3.40
CA ASN A 430 -6.29 -8.95 -4.30
C ASN A 430 -5.97 -8.21 -5.60
N GLY A 431 -6.28 -8.85 -6.74
CA GLY A 431 -6.04 -8.29 -8.07
C GLY A 431 -4.58 -8.26 -8.52
N ARG A 432 -3.64 -8.88 -7.79
CA ARG A 432 -2.20 -8.81 -8.11
C ARG A 432 -1.52 -10.17 -8.19
N PHE A 433 -1.40 -10.88 -7.07
CA PHE A 433 -0.66 -12.15 -6.98
C PHE A 433 -1.20 -13.01 -5.85
N ALA A 434 -0.93 -14.32 -5.91
CA ALA A 434 -1.11 -15.25 -4.81
C ALA A 434 -0.01 -16.30 -4.81
N ASP A 435 0.76 -16.35 -3.73
CA ASP A 435 1.86 -17.27 -3.54
C ASP A 435 1.33 -18.70 -3.28
N PRO A 436 1.82 -19.74 -3.99
CA PRO A 436 1.44 -21.13 -3.72
C PRO A 436 1.68 -21.59 -2.27
N ALA A 437 2.59 -20.95 -1.53
CA ALA A 437 2.80 -21.21 -0.10
C ALA A 437 1.53 -20.93 0.73
N LEU A 438 0.60 -20.11 0.23
CA LEU A 438 -0.69 -19.85 0.87
C LEU A 438 -1.48 -21.15 1.14
N ALA A 439 -1.36 -22.15 0.25
CA ALA A 439 -2.05 -23.43 0.41
C ALA A 439 -1.74 -24.09 1.76
N SER A 440 -0.49 -24.03 2.23
CA SER A 440 -0.09 -24.59 3.53
C SER A 440 -0.82 -23.91 4.71
N THR A 441 -0.99 -22.60 4.62
CA THR A 441 -1.71 -21.80 5.62
C THR A 441 -3.20 -22.13 5.62
N CYS A 442 -3.81 -22.24 4.43
CA CYS A 442 -5.20 -22.67 4.28
C CYS A 442 -5.43 -24.09 4.79
N HIS A 443 -4.53 -25.04 4.49
CA HIS A 443 -4.61 -26.42 4.95
C HIS A 443 -4.54 -26.54 6.46
N ARG A 444 -3.61 -25.83 7.11
CA ARG A 444 -3.53 -25.81 8.58
C ARG A 444 -4.81 -25.28 9.21
N LEU A 445 -5.32 -24.16 8.70
CA LEU A 445 -6.57 -23.56 9.16
C LEU A 445 -7.76 -24.52 9.00
N ARG A 446 -7.88 -25.13 7.83
CA ARG A 446 -8.86 -26.17 7.51
C ARG A 446 -8.79 -27.32 8.51
N ASP A 447 -7.61 -27.90 8.71
CA ASP A 447 -7.43 -29.09 9.54
C ASP A 447 -7.76 -28.80 11.01
N GLY A 448 -7.39 -27.62 11.53
CA GLY A 448 -7.78 -27.19 12.86
C GLY A 448 -9.30 -27.00 13.04
N LEU A 449 -9.99 -26.46 12.02
CA LEU A 449 -11.45 -26.37 12.05
C LEU A 449 -12.11 -27.75 11.94
N LEU A 450 -11.50 -28.69 11.19
CA LEU A 450 -12.05 -30.04 11.03
C LEU A 450 -12.06 -30.83 12.33
N VAL A 451 -11.10 -30.61 13.24
CA VAL A 451 -11.12 -31.19 14.61
C VAL A 451 -12.39 -30.80 15.38
N ARG A 452 -12.94 -29.61 15.10
CA ARG A 452 -14.16 -29.09 15.74
C ARG A 452 -15.45 -29.52 15.04
N SER A 453 -15.36 -30.22 13.92
CA SER A 453 -16.52 -30.65 13.13
C SER A 453 -16.69 -32.16 13.14
N LYS A 454 -17.93 -32.63 12.98
CA LYS A 454 -18.22 -34.05 12.75
C LYS A 454 -18.31 -34.32 11.24
N PRO A 455 -17.88 -35.50 10.76
CA PRO A 455 -18.15 -35.90 9.37
C PRO A 455 -19.64 -35.88 9.07
N ASN A 456 -20.02 -35.50 7.86
CA ASN A 456 -21.41 -35.61 7.42
C ASN A 456 -21.76 -37.09 7.20
N GLU A 457 -22.97 -37.51 7.58
CA GLU A 457 -23.46 -38.87 7.31
C GLU A 457 -23.47 -39.19 5.81
N LYS A 458 -23.72 -38.17 4.98
CA LYS A 458 -23.64 -38.20 3.52
C LYS A 458 -22.83 -37.00 3.02
N PRO A 459 -21.56 -37.20 2.65
CA PRO A 459 -20.71 -36.13 2.13
C PRO A 459 -21.32 -35.48 0.89
N ARG A 460 -21.34 -34.15 0.86
CA ARG A 460 -21.86 -33.38 -0.28
C ARG A 460 -20.73 -33.17 -1.29
N ARG A 461 -20.63 -34.04 -2.29
CA ARG A 461 -19.56 -33.99 -3.31
C ARG A 461 -19.68 -32.83 -4.29
N ARG A 462 -20.89 -32.28 -4.44
CA ARG A 462 -21.21 -31.20 -5.38
C ARG A 462 -21.99 -30.10 -4.67
N LEU A 463 -21.47 -28.89 -4.68
CA LEU A 463 -22.08 -27.74 -4.01
C LEU A 463 -22.34 -26.62 -5.00
N PHE A 464 -23.53 -26.02 -4.92
CA PHE A 464 -23.79 -24.74 -5.57
C PHE A 464 -23.91 -23.65 -4.50
N ILE A 465 -23.09 -22.62 -4.61
CA ILE A 465 -23.02 -21.51 -3.66
C ILE A 465 -23.94 -20.40 -4.16
N SER A 466 -25.15 -20.41 -3.60
CA SER A 466 -26.19 -19.41 -3.86
C SER A 466 -25.92 -18.12 -3.09
N ARG A 467 -26.77 -17.13 -3.31
CA ARG A 467 -26.78 -15.85 -2.60
C ARG A 467 -28.17 -15.55 -2.06
N LYS A 468 -28.22 -14.68 -1.07
CA LYS A 468 -29.45 -13.98 -0.74
C LYS A 468 -29.94 -13.16 -1.95
N PRO A 469 -31.25 -13.20 -2.27
CA PRO A 469 -31.85 -12.35 -3.30
C PRO A 469 -31.62 -10.86 -3.04
N ASP A 470 -31.79 -10.03 -4.07
CA ASP A 470 -31.67 -8.57 -4.02
C ASP A 470 -30.31 -8.01 -3.61
N MET A 471 -29.29 -8.86 -3.52
CA MET A 471 -27.90 -8.47 -3.25
C MET A 471 -27.20 -7.92 -4.50
N TRP A 472 -26.13 -7.14 -4.31
CA TRP A 472 -25.22 -6.75 -5.41
C TRP A 472 -24.83 -7.91 -6.34
N ARG A 473 -24.79 -7.63 -7.65
CA ARG A 473 -24.48 -8.60 -8.71
C ARG A 473 -25.45 -9.78 -8.71
N GLU A 474 -26.75 -9.49 -8.71
CA GLU A 474 -27.78 -10.53 -8.76
C GLU A 474 -27.85 -11.15 -10.16
N CYS A 475 -27.96 -12.49 -10.20
CA CYS A 475 -28.29 -13.20 -11.42
C CYS A 475 -29.82 -13.34 -11.46
N LEU A 476 -30.49 -12.58 -12.33
CA LEU A 476 -31.95 -12.46 -12.30
C LEU A 476 -32.67 -13.75 -12.69
N ASN A 477 -32.05 -14.59 -13.51
CA ASN A 477 -32.52 -15.95 -13.82
C ASN A 477 -31.75 -17.01 -13.01
N GLY A 478 -31.28 -16.65 -11.81
CA GLY A 478 -30.49 -17.52 -10.95
C GLY A 478 -31.22 -18.80 -10.54
N SER A 479 -32.55 -18.75 -10.39
CA SER A 479 -33.38 -19.92 -10.11
C SER A 479 -33.24 -21.01 -11.17
N ASP A 480 -33.14 -20.63 -12.44
CA ASP A 480 -33.04 -21.58 -13.56
C ASP A 480 -31.66 -22.25 -13.59
N ILE A 481 -30.62 -21.48 -13.22
CA ILE A 481 -29.26 -22.01 -13.04
C ILE A 481 -29.25 -22.99 -11.87
N GLU A 482 -29.74 -22.58 -10.70
CA GLU A 482 -29.77 -23.41 -9.49
C GLU A 482 -30.54 -24.71 -9.73
N GLU A 483 -31.70 -24.66 -10.39
CA GLU A 483 -32.48 -25.85 -10.74
C GLU A 483 -31.72 -26.80 -11.66
N ARG A 484 -31.03 -26.26 -12.69
CA ARG A 484 -30.21 -27.07 -13.61
C ARG A 484 -29.09 -27.80 -12.86
N PHE A 485 -28.39 -27.11 -11.96
CA PHE A 485 -27.36 -27.73 -11.11
C PHE A 485 -27.95 -28.74 -10.12
N ALA A 486 -29.11 -28.46 -9.52
CA ALA A 486 -29.78 -29.38 -8.61
C ALA A 486 -30.15 -30.70 -9.32
N ARG A 487 -30.63 -30.65 -10.57
CA ARG A 487 -30.89 -31.84 -11.40
C ARG A 487 -29.64 -32.66 -11.68
N ARG A 488 -28.45 -32.05 -11.63
CA ARG A 488 -27.12 -32.69 -11.73
C ARG A 488 -26.54 -33.13 -10.37
N GLY A 489 -27.37 -33.17 -9.33
CA GLY A 489 -26.99 -33.65 -8.00
C GLY A 489 -26.21 -32.64 -7.15
N PHE A 490 -26.17 -31.36 -7.52
CA PHE A 490 -25.59 -30.32 -6.67
C PHE A 490 -26.51 -30.00 -5.50
N THR A 491 -25.92 -29.88 -4.31
CA THR A 491 -26.63 -29.32 -3.15
C THR A 491 -26.49 -27.80 -3.17
N ILE A 492 -27.61 -27.09 -3.27
CA ILE A 492 -27.64 -25.63 -3.19
C ILE A 492 -27.51 -25.20 -1.72
N ILE A 493 -26.55 -24.33 -1.41
CA ILE A 493 -26.34 -23.81 -0.06
C ILE A 493 -26.11 -22.28 -0.08
N ARG A 494 -26.44 -21.63 1.03
CA ARG A 494 -26.05 -20.25 1.34
C ARG A 494 -25.10 -20.27 2.54
N PRO A 495 -23.79 -20.00 2.36
CA PRO A 495 -22.83 -20.16 3.46
C PRO A 495 -23.16 -19.34 4.72
N GLU A 496 -23.83 -18.19 4.58
CA GLU A 496 -24.27 -17.35 5.69
C GLU A 496 -25.29 -18.02 6.63
N GLU A 497 -25.95 -19.10 6.19
CA GLU A 497 -26.88 -19.90 7.00
C GLU A 497 -26.15 -20.97 7.84
N HIS A 498 -24.82 -21.08 7.68
CA HIS A 498 -23.99 -22.10 8.31
C HIS A 498 -22.87 -21.48 9.14
N SER A 499 -22.54 -22.12 10.26
CA SER A 499 -21.34 -21.79 11.02
C SER A 499 -20.08 -22.05 10.19
N ILE A 500 -18.98 -21.35 10.50
CA ILE A 500 -17.70 -21.56 9.79
C ILE A 500 -17.17 -23.00 9.90
N VAL A 501 -17.54 -23.70 10.99
CA VAL A 501 -17.21 -25.12 11.23
C VAL A 501 -18.00 -26.05 10.31
N GLU A 502 -19.26 -25.73 10.01
CA GLU A 502 -20.05 -26.46 9.02
C GLU A 502 -19.59 -26.13 7.60
N GLN A 503 -19.25 -24.87 7.34
CA GLN A 503 -18.71 -24.44 6.04
C GLN A 503 -17.41 -25.19 5.70
N VAL A 504 -16.42 -25.24 6.59
CA VAL A 504 -15.17 -25.99 6.32
C VAL A 504 -15.47 -27.46 6.00
N ARG A 505 -16.43 -28.09 6.70
CA ARG A 505 -16.73 -29.51 6.52
C ARG A 505 -17.34 -29.76 5.15
N MET A 506 -18.30 -28.91 4.73
CA MET A 506 -18.90 -28.99 3.40
C MET A 506 -17.86 -28.81 2.29
N PHE A 507 -16.99 -27.80 2.41
CA PHE A 507 -15.97 -27.52 1.39
C PHE A 507 -14.80 -28.52 1.43
N TYR A 508 -14.50 -29.15 2.56
CA TYR A 508 -13.50 -30.22 2.64
C TYR A 508 -13.91 -31.47 1.86
N GLU A 509 -15.20 -31.82 1.90
CA GLU A 509 -15.75 -33.03 1.31
C GLU A 509 -16.10 -32.90 -0.18
N VAL A 510 -16.10 -31.66 -0.70
CA VAL A 510 -16.50 -31.33 -2.06
C VAL A 510 -15.45 -31.75 -3.09
N ASP A 511 -15.93 -32.11 -4.28
CA ASP A 511 -15.12 -32.43 -5.45
C ASP A 511 -15.36 -31.42 -6.59
N VAL A 512 -16.56 -30.82 -6.65
CA VAL A 512 -16.93 -29.74 -7.60
C VAL A 512 -17.76 -28.66 -6.89
N VAL A 513 -17.36 -27.40 -7.05
CA VAL A 513 -18.11 -26.24 -6.53
C VAL A 513 -18.59 -25.39 -7.70
N ALA A 514 -19.87 -25.05 -7.73
CA ALA A 514 -20.43 -24.04 -8.61
C ALA A 514 -20.97 -22.87 -7.78
N GLY A 515 -21.16 -21.71 -8.37
CA GLY A 515 -21.87 -20.61 -7.72
C GLY A 515 -21.51 -19.24 -8.26
N TYR A 516 -21.97 -18.21 -7.56
CA TYR A 516 -21.77 -16.83 -7.97
C TYR A 516 -20.46 -16.24 -7.42
N ILE A 517 -19.61 -15.68 -8.30
CA ILE A 517 -18.28 -15.08 -7.98
C ILE A 517 -18.37 -13.96 -6.92
N GLY A 518 -17.90 -14.24 -5.72
CA GLY A 518 -17.89 -13.38 -4.55
C GLY A 518 -17.40 -14.11 -3.29
N SER A 519 -17.34 -13.41 -2.15
CA SER A 519 -16.67 -13.90 -0.93
C SER A 519 -17.19 -15.23 -0.37
N ALA A 520 -18.42 -15.61 -0.68
CA ALA A 520 -18.97 -16.92 -0.30
C ALA A 520 -18.17 -18.09 -0.91
N LEU A 521 -17.62 -17.90 -2.13
CA LEU A 521 -16.77 -18.88 -2.81
C LEU A 521 -15.35 -18.95 -2.24
N TYR A 522 -14.90 -18.01 -1.41
CA TYR A 522 -13.53 -18.07 -0.85
C TYR A 522 -13.33 -19.28 0.07
N ASN A 523 -14.42 -19.90 0.52
CA ASN A 523 -14.40 -21.18 1.22
C ASN A 523 -13.78 -22.33 0.41
N ILE A 524 -13.58 -22.20 -0.92
CA ILE A 524 -12.78 -23.17 -1.69
C ILE A 524 -11.34 -23.32 -1.14
N MET A 525 -10.84 -22.33 -0.38
CA MET A 525 -9.61 -22.44 0.41
C MET A 525 -9.56 -23.67 1.34
N PHE A 526 -10.73 -24.21 1.71
CA PHE A 526 -10.88 -25.35 2.60
C PHE A 526 -11.00 -26.69 1.89
N ALA A 527 -10.88 -26.74 0.56
CA ALA A 527 -10.90 -27.99 -0.18
C ALA A 527 -9.76 -28.93 0.28
N ARG A 528 -10.04 -30.24 0.29
CA ARG A 528 -9.02 -31.25 0.65
C ARG A 528 -7.97 -31.46 -0.44
N ARG A 529 -8.30 -31.10 -1.68
CA ARG A 529 -7.52 -31.34 -2.90
C ARG A 529 -7.92 -30.33 -3.98
N PRO A 530 -7.17 -30.25 -5.10
CA PRO A 530 -7.64 -29.57 -6.30
C PRO A 530 -9.06 -30.01 -6.73
N ILE A 531 -9.92 -29.04 -6.98
CA ILE A 531 -11.32 -29.21 -7.42
C ILE A 531 -11.61 -28.38 -8.67
N ASP A 532 -12.71 -28.70 -9.33
CA ASP A 532 -13.29 -27.87 -10.39
C ASP A 532 -14.23 -26.83 -9.76
N VAL A 533 -14.07 -25.56 -10.13
CA VAL A 533 -14.83 -24.42 -9.61
C VAL A 533 -15.54 -23.73 -10.77
N ILE A 534 -16.87 -23.62 -10.75
CA ILE A 534 -17.68 -23.00 -11.81
C ILE A 534 -18.28 -21.69 -11.28
N GLY A 535 -17.83 -20.57 -11.83
CA GLY A 535 -18.21 -19.24 -11.40
C GLY A 535 -19.13 -18.52 -12.39
N PHE A 536 -20.24 -17.98 -11.89
CA PHE A 536 -21.14 -17.09 -12.63
C PHE A 536 -20.94 -15.64 -12.20
N ILE A 537 -20.81 -14.72 -13.16
CA ILE A 537 -20.56 -13.30 -12.88
C ILE A 537 -20.99 -12.38 -14.02
N ASN A 538 -21.17 -11.09 -13.74
CA ASN A 538 -21.35 -10.06 -14.75
C ASN A 538 -20.02 -9.72 -15.47
N GLN A 539 -20.12 -9.08 -16.63
CA GLN A 539 -18.94 -8.73 -17.43
C GLN A 539 -18.12 -7.57 -16.84
N SER A 540 -18.66 -6.69 -16.01
CA SER A 540 -17.94 -5.54 -15.45
C SER A 540 -17.19 -5.84 -14.17
N TYR A 541 -17.38 -7.00 -13.55
CA TYR A 541 -16.71 -7.34 -12.29
C TYR A 541 -15.20 -7.49 -12.47
N LEU A 542 -14.43 -6.80 -11.64
CA LEU A 542 -12.97 -6.70 -11.79
C LEU A 542 -12.19 -7.50 -10.74
N ALA A 543 -12.82 -7.99 -9.67
CA ALA A 543 -12.08 -8.75 -8.67
C ALA A 543 -11.74 -10.14 -9.22
N THR A 544 -10.51 -10.58 -8.93
CA THR A 544 -9.95 -11.85 -9.43
C THR A 544 -9.60 -12.79 -8.28
N ASN A 545 -10.25 -12.63 -7.12
CA ASN A 545 -9.85 -13.32 -5.91
C ASN A 545 -10.02 -14.84 -6.01
N GLU A 546 -11.11 -15.33 -6.60
CA GLU A 546 -11.34 -16.75 -6.87
C GLU A 546 -10.26 -17.31 -7.79
N TYR A 547 -9.89 -16.56 -8.83
CA TYR A 547 -8.80 -16.94 -9.72
C TYR A 547 -7.47 -17.07 -8.97
N LEU A 548 -7.16 -16.12 -8.09
CA LEU A 548 -5.94 -16.14 -7.26
C LEU A 548 -5.96 -17.28 -6.24
N ILE A 549 -7.09 -17.55 -5.59
CA ILE A 549 -7.26 -18.69 -4.68
C ILE A 549 -7.08 -20.00 -5.44
N CYS A 550 -7.73 -20.13 -6.60
CA CYS A 550 -7.58 -21.29 -7.47
C CYS A 550 -6.12 -21.48 -7.90
N SER A 551 -5.39 -20.40 -8.23
CA SER A 551 -3.96 -20.51 -8.54
C SER A 551 -3.12 -21.03 -7.39
N ALA A 552 -3.38 -20.55 -6.16
CA ALA A 552 -2.58 -20.94 -5.00
C ALA A 552 -2.86 -22.38 -4.56
N LEU A 553 -4.11 -22.85 -4.70
CA LEU A 553 -4.54 -24.19 -4.30
C LEU A 553 -4.58 -25.21 -5.46
N GLY A 554 -4.24 -24.79 -6.68
CA GLY A 554 -4.23 -25.64 -7.87
C GLY A 554 -5.63 -26.04 -8.38
N HIS A 555 -6.68 -25.29 -8.05
CA HIS A 555 -8.03 -25.54 -8.56
C HIS A 555 -8.17 -25.13 -10.03
N ARG A 556 -9.14 -25.75 -10.72
CA ARG A 556 -9.52 -25.39 -12.09
C ARG A 556 -10.73 -24.46 -12.04
N LEU A 557 -10.61 -23.25 -12.58
CA LEU A 557 -11.70 -22.26 -12.58
C LEU A 557 -12.37 -22.17 -13.96
N HIS A 558 -13.66 -22.43 -14.01
CA HIS A 558 -14.53 -22.25 -15.17
C HIS A 558 -15.37 -20.98 -14.95
N LEU A 559 -15.46 -20.10 -15.94
CA LEU A 559 -16.13 -18.79 -15.79
C LEU A 559 -17.20 -18.59 -16.85
N PHE A 560 -18.42 -18.32 -16.40
CA PHE A 560 -19.56 -18.01 -17.25
C PHE A 560 -20.03 -16.58 -16.97
N TYR A 561 -19.91 -15.73 -17.99
CA TYR A 561 -20.29 -14.33 -17.91
C TYR A 561 -21.74 -14.14 -18.40
N GLY A 562 -22.54 -13.44 -17.61
CA GLY A 562 -23.89 -13.05 -18.00
C GLY A 562 -23.98 -11.66 -18.65
N ASP A 563 -25.12 -11.41 -19.28
CA ASP A 563 -25.46 -10.15 -19.93
C ASP A 563 -25.95 -9.14 -18.88
N GLU A 564 -25.32 -7.97 -18.81
CA GLU A 564 -25.61 -6.97 -17.78
C GLU A 564 -26.93 -6.24 -17.99
N VAL A 565 -27.62 -5.95 -16.88
CA VAL A 565 -28.81 -5.10 -16.89
C VAL A 565 -28.40 -3.64 -16.72
N ILE A 566 -28.40 -2.88 -17.83
CA ILE A 566 -27.91 -1.50 -17.88
C ILE A 566 -28.81 -0.53 -17.09
N ASN A 567 -30.12 -0.75 -17.09
CA ASN A 567 -31.13 0.06 -16.39
C ASN A 567 -31.72 -0.68 -15.18
N GLY A 568 -30.88 -1.42 -14.46
CA GLY A 568 -31.27 -2.22 -13.30
C GLY A 568 -31.53 -1.39 -12.03
N ARG A 569 -31.68 -2.09 -10.91
CA ARG A 569 -31.80 -1.47 -9.59
C ARG A 569 -30.57 -0.62 -9.28
N LYS A 570 -30.76 0.46 -8.52
CA LYS A 570 -29.67 1.36 -8.10
C LYS A 570 -29.08 0.99 -6.74
N LYS A 571 -29.84 0.24 -5.93
CA LYS A 571 -29.45 -0.15 -4.56
C LYS A 571 -29.69 -1.64 -4.34
N ASP A 572 -28.90 -2.23 -3.45
CA ASP A 572 -29.14 -3.58 -2.96
C ASP A 572 -30.13 -3.63 -1.77
N CYS A 573 -30.40 -4.84 -1.27
CA CYS A 573 -31.31 -5.07 -0.13
C CYS A 573 -30.87 -4.42 1.20
N GLU A 574 -29.63 -3.92 1.28
CA GLU A 574 -29.12 -3.18 2.43
C GLU A 574 -29.06 -1.66 2.17
N GLY A 575 -29.58 -1.20 1.03
CA GLY A 575 -29.65 0.21 0.66
C GLY A 575 -28.33 0.79 0.12
N ARG A 576 -27.34 -0.04 -0.21
CA ARG A 576 -26.03 0.40 -0.74
C ARG A 576 -26.11 0.65 -2.23
N GLU A 577 -25.49 1.74 -2.70
CA GLU A 577 -25.45 2.11 -4.12
C GLU A 577 -24.70 1.06 -4.97
N LEU A 578 -25.27 0.73 -6.13
CA LEU A 578 -24.71 -0.21 -7.09
C LEU A 578 -23.92 0.54 -8.17
N GLY A 579 -22.60 0.37 -8.14
CA GLY A 579 -21.72 0.80 -9.23
C GLY A 579 -21.76 -0.15 -10.43
N VAL A 580 -21.04 0.23 -11.49
CA VAL A 580 -20.93 -0.55 -12.75
C VAL A 580 -20.51 -2.00 -12.51
N THR A 581 -19.57 -2.24 -11.59
CA THR A 581 -19.08 -3.58 -11.24
C THR A 581 -20.09 -4.43 -10.47
N ASN A 582 -21.16 -3.81 -9.96
CA ASN A 582 -22.16 -4.43 -9.09
C ASN A 582 -23.52 -4.65 -9.77
N ARG A 583 -23.60 -4.44 -11.08
CA ARG A 583 -24.83 -4.61 -11.87
C ARG A 583 -25.37 -6.03 -11.81
N ASP A 584 -26.69 -6.10 -11.79
CA ASP A 584 -27.43 -7.34 -12.00
C ASP A 584 -27.24 -7.83 -13.45
N TYR A 585 -27.41 -9.13 -13.67
CA TYR A 585 -27.16 -9.76 -14.96
C TYR A 585 -28.08 -10.97 -15.21
N VAL A 586 -28.14 -11.42 -16.45
CA VAL A 586 -28.88 -12.61 -16.88
C VAL A 586 -27.90 -13.57 -17.55
N PHE A 587 -27.92 -14.85 -17.17
CA PHE A 587 -27.17 -15.86 -17.91
C PHE A 587 -27.93 -16.28 -19.17
N ASN A 588 -27.28 -16.24 -20.33
CA ASN A 588 -27.93 -16.48 -21.60
C ASN A 588 -27.86 -17.98 -21.97
N PHE A 589 -28.89 -18.74 -21.61
CA PHE A 589 -28.93 -20.19 -21.89
C PHE A 589 -28.95 -20.55 -23.38
N GLU A 590 -29.56 -19.73 -24.23
CA GLU A 590 -29.58 -20.00 -25.68
C GLU A 590 -28.19 -19.89 -26.30
N ARG A 591 -27.36 -18.97 -25.79
CA ARG A 591 -26.00 -18.73 -26.29
C ARG A 591 -24.97 -19.64 -25.62
N ASP A 592 -25.06 -19.80 -24.30
CA ASP A 592 -23.98 -20.35 -23.47
C ASP A 592 -24.35 -21.68 -22.79
N GLY A 593 -25.60 -22.14 -22.94
CA GLY A 593 -26.13 -23.32 -22.26
C GLY A 593 -25.44 -24.62 -22.68
N ASP A 594 -25.23 -24.83 -23.98
CA ASP A 594 -24.59 -26.04 -24.50
C ASP A 594 -23.16 -26.20 -23.95
N GLN A 595 -22.37 -25.12 -23.93
CA GLN A 595 -21.01 -25.14 -23.36
C GLN A 595 -21.02 -25.45 -21.85
N LEU A 596 -22.02 -24.96 -21.12
CA LEU A 596 -22.19 -25.29 -19.70
C LEU A 596 -22.54 -26.77 -19.52
N ASP A 597 -23.46 -27.29 -20.33
CA ASP A 597 -23.86 -28.70 -20.27
C ASP A 597 -22.71 -29.64 -20.64
N GLU A 598 -21.94 -29.35 -21.69
CA GLU A 598 -20.74 -30.11 -22.06
C GLU A 598 -19.71 -30.16 -20.92
N LEU A 599 -19.51 -29.03 -20.23
CA LEU A 599 -18.65 -29.01 -19.05
C LEU A 599 -19.20 -29.94 -17.95
N LEU A 600 -20.50 -29.84 -17.64
CA LEU A 600 -21.12 -30.67 -16.61
C LEU A 600 -21.05 -32.16 -16.96
N ASP A 601 -21.26 -32.52 -18.22
CA ASP A 601 -21.13 -33.90 -18.72
C ASP A 601 -19.70 -34.42 -18.54
N SER A 602 -18.69 -33.61 -18.88
CA SER A 602 -17.27 -33.99 -18.67
C SER A 602 -16.91 -34.19 -17.19
N LEU A 603 -17.55 -33.44 -16.29
CA LEU A 603 -17.37 -33.60 -14.85
C LEU A 603 -18.13 -34.82 -14.31
N ASP A 604 -19.27 -35.17 -14.91
CA ASP A 604 -20.01 -36.39 -14.62
C ASP A 604 -19.20 -37.63 -15.00
N GLU A 605 -18.51 -37.63 -16.14
CA GLU A 605 -17.60 -38.71 -16.53
C GLU A 605 -16.41 -38.83 -15.56
N LYS A 606 -15.81 -37.70 -15.19
CA LYS A 606 -14.63 -37.65 -14.31
C LYS A 606 -14.93 -38.08 -12.86
N TRP A 607 -16.13 -37.78 -12.36
CA TRP A 607 -16.50 -37.95 -10.95
C TRP A 607 -17.65 -38.94 -10.72
N GLY A 608 -18.23 -39.52 -11.77
CA GLY A 608 -19.38 -40.43 -11.71
C GLY A 608 -19.03 -41.89 -11.36
N GLU A 609 -17.75 -42.26 -11.36
CA GLU A 609 -17.28 -43.61 -10.99
C GLU A 609 -16.89 -43.77 -9.49
N SER A 610 -17.28 -42.82 -8.62
CA SER A 610 -16.84 -42.77 -7.19
C SER A 610 -17.86 -43.25 -6.17
#